data_AF-A0A554IMA6-F1
#
_entry.id   AF-A0A554IMA6-F1
#
_cell.length_a   1.000
_cell.length_b   1.000
_cell.length_c   1.000
_cell.angle_alpha   90.00
_cell.angle_beta   90.00
_cell.angle_gamma   90.00
#
_symmetry.space_group_name_H-M   'P 1'
#
loop_
_entity.id
_entity.type
_entity.pdbx_description
1 polymer ?
#
loop_
_entity_poly.entity_id
_entity_poly.type
_entity_poly.pdbx_seq_one_letter_code
_entity_poly.pdbx_strand_id
1 'polypeptide(L)'
;MTARIYEAKSFLTRGRNTLAGNRFPNSSEALQFVNTLYDNGATKVTVPNVANFKSEDEMYADTVIVKLPSDTKKRRVLFETYNKELLSEGFEAKDDRGQKEITLWWD
;
A
#
# COMPACT_ATOMS: atom_id res chain seq x y z
N MET A 1 15.61 17.13 -1.02
CA MET A 1 14.90 16.30 -2.03
C MET A 1 13.41 16.33 -1.69
N THR A 2 12.54 16.62 -2.66
CA THR A 2 11.09 16.61 -2.41
C THR A 2 10.58 15.20 -2.65
N ALA A 3 10.20 14.52 -1.56
CA ALA A 3 9.54 13.22 -1.63
C ALA A 3 8.22 13.34 -2.41
N ARG A 4 8.00 12.42 -3.35
CA ARG A 4 6.78 12.40 -4.19
C ARG A 4 5.77 11.41 -3.64
N ILE A 5 4.49 11.68 -3.90
CA ILE A 5 3.38 10.77 -3.56
C ILE A 5 2.65 10.43 -4.85
N TYR A 6 2.40 9.15 -5.08
CA TYR A 6 1.66 8.66 -6.24
C TYR A 6 0.41 7.89 -5.81
N GLU A 7 -0.61 7.89 -6.66
CA GLU A 7 -1.68 6.88 -6.56
C GLU A 7 -1.07 5.50 -6.88
N ALA A 8 -1.42 4.47 -6.10
CA ALA A 8 -0.73 3.19 -6.13
C ALA A 8 -0.87 2.45 -7.46
N LYS A 9 -2.05 2.45 -8.11
CA LYS A 9 -2.22 1.84 -9.43
C LYS A 9 -1.36 2.55 -10.48
N SER A 10 -1.30 3.89 -10.44
CA SER A 10 -0.43 4.66 -11.33
C SER A 10 1.06 4.38 -11.07
N PHE A 11 1.47 4.21 -9.82
CA PHE A 11 2.86 3.89 -9.48
C PHE A 11 3.25 2.48 -9.96
N LEU A 12 2.41 1.48 -9.69
CA LEU A 12 2.69 0.08 -10.01
C LEU A 12 2.74 -0.20 -11.52
N THR A 13 2.15 0.67 -12.33
CA THR A 13 2.17 0.61 -13.80
C THR A 13 3.31 1.42 -14.43
N ARG A 14 4.10 2.16 -13.63
CA ARG A 14 5.27 2.89 -14.09
C ARG A 14 6.51 2.00 -14.01
N GLY A 15 7.00 1.57 -15.17
CA GLY A 15 8.32 0.97 -15.33
C GLY A 15 8.65 -0.15 -14.33
N ARG A 16 9.93 -0.28 -13.99
CA ARG A 16 10.39 -1.20 -12.94
C ARG A 16 10.33 -0.48 -11.59
N ASN A 17 9.34 -0.79 -10.76
CA ASN A 17 9.28 -0.31 -9.39
C ASN A 17 9.65 -1.43 -8.41
N THR A 18 10.54 -1.11 -7.47
CA THR A 18 11.12 -2.04 -6.48
C THR A 18 10.10 -2.46 -5.42
N LEU A 19 9.19 -1.55 -5.06
CA LEU A 19 8.11 -1.76 -4.08
C LEU A 19 7.27 -3.02 -4.36
N ALA A 20 6.92 -3.28 -5.63
CA ALA A 20 6.16 -4.49 -5.97
C ALA A 20 6.99 -5.76 -5.76
N GLY A 21 8.27 -5.75 -6.18
CA GLY A 21 9.14 -6.92 -6.18
C GLY A 21 9.59 -7.38 -4.78
N ASN A 22 9.59 -6.47 -3.80
CA ASN A 22 9.90 -6.81 -2.42
C ASN A 22 8.80 -7.66 -1.77
N ARG A 23 7.53 -7.32 -2.04
CA ARG A 23 6.37 -7.95 -1.39
C ARG A 23 5.67 -9.01 -2.24
N PHE A 24 5.67 -8.84 -3.56
CA PHE A 24 4.93 -9.65 -4.53
C PHE A 24 5.87 -10.21 -5.60
N PRO A 25 5.58 -11.39 -6.16
CA PRO A 25 6.43 -11.98 -7.20
C PRO A 25 6.40 -11.20 -8.52
N ASN A 26 5.38 -10.38 -8.76
CA ASN A 26 5.25 -9.54 -9.95
C ASN A 26 4.30 -8.35 -9.72
N SER A 27 4.38 -7.33 -10.59
CA SER A 27 3.53 -6.13 -10.49
C SER A 27 2.05 -6.38 -10.71
N SER A 28 1.65 -7.47 -11.38
CA SER A 28 0.24 -7.82 -11.58
C SER A 28 -0.42 -8.22 -10.27
N GLU A 29 0.27 -9.02 -9.45
CA GLU A 29 -0.21 -9.41 -8.11
C GLU A 29 -0.28 -8.22 -7.15
N ALA A 30 0.72 -7.33 -7.18
CA ALA A 30 0.68 -6.08 -6.42
C ALA A 30 -0.53 -5.21 -6.84
N LEU A 31 -0.80 -5.09 -8.14
CA LEU A 31 -1.94 -4.35 -8.67
C LEU A 31 -3.27 -4.99 -8.27
N GLN A 32 -3.36 -6.32 -8.32
CA GLN A 32 -4.54 -7.06 -7.86
C GLN A 32 -4.80 -6.82 -6.38
N PHE A 33 -3.77 -6.86 -5.54
CA PHE A 33 -3.88 -6.52 -4.12
C PHE A 33 -4.40 -5.09 -3.91
N VAL A 34 -3.85 -4.10 -4.63
CA VAL A 34 -4.36 -2.72 -4.59
C VAL A 34 -5.82 -2.63 -5.04
N ASN A 35 -6.23 -3.36 -6.08
CA ASN A 35 -7.62 -3.42 -6.49
C ASN A 35 -8.51 -3.98 -5.36
N THR A 36 -8.10 -5.06 -4.71
CA THR A 36 -8.83 -5.63 -3.57
C THR A 36 -8.98 -4.64 -2.42
N LEU A 37 -7.99 -3.79 -2.14
CA LEU A 37 -8.13 -2.71 -1.15
C LEU A 37 -9.26 -1.72 -1.52
N TYR A 38 -9.32 -1.31 -2.80
CA TYR A 38 -10.40 -0.44 -3.28
C TYR A 38 -11.76 -1.13 -3.26
N ASP A 39 -11.83 -2.39 -3.67
CA ASP A 39 -13.08 -3.19 -3.64
C ASP A 39 -13.60 -3.37 -2.22
N ASN A 40 -12.70 -3.51 -1.24
CA ASN A 40 -13.02 -3.55 0.19
C ASN A 40 -13.36 -2.18 0.80
N GLY A 41 -13.30 -1.11 -0.01
CA GLY A 41 -13.80 0.20 0.37
C GLY A 41 -12.74 1.24 0.71
N ALA A 42 -11.46 1.00 0.43
CA ALA A 42 -10.46 2.05 0.56
C ALA A 42 -10.86 3.26 -0.30
N THR A 43 -10.75 4.46 0.27
CA THR A 43 -11.11 5.70 -0.44
C THR A 43 -9.95 6.24 -1.27
N LYS A 44 -8.72 5.87 -0.91
CA LYS A 44 -7.50 6.21 -1.62
C LYS A 44 -6.39 5.23 -1.23
N VAL A 45 -5.58 4.83 -2.20
CA VAL A 45 -4.36 4.06 -1.95
C VAL A 45 -3.18 4.81 -2.60
N THR A 46 -2.17 5.14 -1.81
CA THR A 46 -1.02 5.93 -2.26
C THR A 46 0.30 5.33 -1.84
N VAL A 47 1.31 5.53 -2.68
CA VAL A 47 2.71 5.25 -2.36
C VAL A 47 3.37 6.58 -1.98
N PRO A 48 3.63 6.83 -0.69
CA PRO A 48 4.33 8.03 -0.25
C PRO A 48 5.86 7.86 -0.40
N ASN A 49 6.60 8.91 -0.05
CA ASN A 49 8.06 8.87 0.13
C ASN A 49 8.85 8.33 -1.07
N VAL A 50 8.31 8.47 -2.28
CA VAL A 50 8.97 7.96 -3.48
C VAL A 50 10.25 8.75 -3.73
N ALA A 51 11.37 8.03 -3.72
CA ALA A 51 12.70 8.54 -4.00
C ALA A 51 13.20 8.00 -5.34
N ASN A 52 13.89 8.84 -6.11
CA ASN A 52 14.58 8.40 -7.33
C ASN A 52 15.97 7.91 -6.93
N PHE A 53 16.30 6.65 -7.22
CA PHE A 53 17.59 6.10 -6.82
C PHE A 53 18.69 6.43 -7.82
N LYS A 54 18.41 6.38 -9.14
CA LYS A 54 19.38 6.71 -10.21
C LYS A 54 18.78 7.24 -11.53
N SER A 55 17.57 6.82 -11.91
CA SER A 55 16.83 7.29 -13.09
C SER A 55 15.33 7.45 -12.77
N GLU A 56 14.54 8.06 -13.67
CA GLU A 56 13.07 8.13 -13.49
C GLU A 56 12.40 6.75 -13.53
N ASP A 57 13.09 5.75 -14.09
CA ASP A 57 12.60 4.36 -14.17
C ASP A 57 13.03 3.50 -12.98
N GLU A 58 13.84 4.04 -12.05
CA GLU A 58 14.29 3.38 -10.81
C GLU A 58 13.80 4.17 -9.60
N MET A 59 12.50 4.08 -9.37
CA MET A 59 11.83 4.64 -8.20
C MET A 59 11.85 3.63 -7.05
N TYR A 60 12.16 4.13 -5.85
CA TYR A 60 12.12 3.39 -4.61
C TYR A 60 11.01 3.92 -3.71
N ALA A 61 10.29 2.99 -3.09
CA ALA A 61 9.35 3.23 -2.01
C ALA A 61 9.31 1.96 -1.15
N ASP A 62 8.90 2.12 0.09
CA ASP A 62 8.81 1.07 1.11
C ASP A 62 7.39 0.84 1.63
N THR A 63 6.48 1.77 1.34
CA THR A 63 5.17 1.81 2.01
C THR A 63 4.01 2.08 1.07
N VAL A 64 2.85 1.59 1.48
CA VAL A 64 1.55 1.90 0.88
C VAL A 64 0.62 2.44 1.96
N ILE A 65 0.09 3.64 1.76
CA ILE A 65 -0.92 4.26 2.64
C ILE A 65 -2.30 3.97 2.07
N VAL A 66 -3.17 3.42 2.90
CA VAL A 66 -4.57 3.15 2.58
C VAL A 66 -5.46 4.07 3.40
N LYS A 67 -6.18 4.97 2.73
CA LYS A 67 -7.20 5.82 3.38
C LYS A 67 -8.47 5.03 3.62
N LEU A 68 -8.86 4.96 4.88
CA LEU A 68 -10.00 4.18 5.34
C LEU A 68 -11.31 4.90 5.06
N PRO A 69 -12.40 4.17 4.75
CA PRO A 69 -13.73 4.74 4.63
C PRO A 69 -14.28 5.12 6.02
N SER A 70 -15.39 5.85 6.03
CA SER A 70 -16.20 6.09 7.24
C SER A 70 -17.09 4.90 7.62
N ASP A 71 -17.37 4.00 6.67
CA ASP A 71 -18.20 2.81 6.90
C ASP A 71 -17.47 1.77 7.76
N THR A 72 -18.00 1.48 8.95
CA THR A 72 -17.40 0.56 9.93
C THR A 72 -17.24 -0.88 9.41
N LYS A 73 -18.17 -1.37 8.57
CA LYS A 73 -18.06 -2.74 8.02
C LYS A 73 -16.91 -2.82 7.03
N LYS A 74 -16.78 -1.83 6.15
CA LYS A 74 -15.65 -1.76 5.19
C LYS A 74 -14.32 -1.57 5.90
N ARG A 75 -14.29 -0.73 6.95
CA ARG A 75 -13.11 -0.58 7.81
C ARG A 75 -12.66 -1.91 8.42
N ARG A 76 -13.60 -2.70 8.95
CA ARG A 76 -13.29 -4.03 9.50
C ARG A 76 -12.61 -4.93 8.46
N VAL A 77 -13.12 -5.00 7.23
CA VAL A 77 -12.52 -5.83 6.16
C VAL A 77 -11.11 -5.35 5.80
N LEU A 78 -10.90 -4.03 5.73
CA LEU A 78 -9.56 -3.46 5.53
C LEU A 78 -8.62 -3.78 6.68
N PHE A 79 -9.10 -3.79 7.93
CA PHE A 79 -8.33 -4.19 9.09
C PHE A 79 -7.99 -5.69 9.11
N GLU A 80 -8.89 -6.54 8.65
CA GLU A 80 -8.60 -7.97 8.48
C GLU A 80 -7.47 -8.18 7.44
N THR A 81 -7.45 -7.39 6.37
CA THR A 81 -6.35 -7.41 5.39
C THR A 81 -5.06 -6.85 6.00
N TYR A 82 -5.15 -5.70 6.67
CA TYR A 82 -4.00 -5.06 7.32
C TYR A 82 -3.31 -5.96 8.36
N ASN A 83 -4.10 -6.58 9.23
CA ASN A 83 -3.57 -7.42 10.29
C ASN A 83 -2.98 -8.72 9.74
N LYS A 84 -3.47 -9.23 8.60
CA LYS A 84 -2.80 -10.36 7.91
C LYS A 84 -1.41 -9.97 7.42
N GLU A 85 -1.25 -8.78 6.85
CA GLU A 85 0.07 -8.27 6.43
C GLU A 85 1.00 -8.12 7.64
N LEU A 86 0.57 -7.43 8.70
CA LEU A 86 1.35 -7.28 9.93
C LEU A 86 1.81 -8.61 10.52
N LEU A 87 0.91 -9.59 10.62
CA LEU A 87 1.23 -10.90 11.17
C LEU A 87 2.22 -11.66 10.27
N SER A 88 2.13 -11.51 8.95
CA SER A 88 3.08 -12.12 8.01
C SER A 88 4.50 -11.55 8.14
N GLU A 89 4.61 -10.31 8.58
CA GLU A 89 5.86 -9.60 8.88
C GLU A 89 6.33 -9.82 10.34
N GLY A 90 5.58 -10.58 11.15
CA GLY A 90 5.91 -10.87 12.55
C GLY A 90 5.51 -9.78 13.55
N PHE A 91 4.70 -8.81 13.15
CA PHE A 91 4.13 -7.80 14.03
C PHE A 91 2.80 -8.25 14.65
N GLU A 92 2.40 -7.59 15.73
CA GLU A 92 1.10 -7.81 16.36
C GLU A 92 -0.04 -7.14 15.58
N ALA A 93 -1.21 -7.79 15.60
CA ALA A 93 -2.43 -7.22 15.03
C ALA A 93 -2.83 -5.92 15.76
N LYS A 94 -3.42 -4.99 15.02
CA LYS A 94 -3.88 -3.70 15.54
C LYS A 94 -5.39 -3.57 15.49
N ASP A 95 -5.92 -2.88 16.48
CA ASP A 95 -7.34 -2.51 16.53
C ASP A 95 -7.64 -1.28 15.67
N ASP A 96 -8.87 -1.22 15.17
CA ASP A 96 -9.40 0.00 14.59
C ASP A 96 -9.74 1.02 15.69
N ARG A 97 -8.97 2.11 15.76
CA ARG A 97 -9.15 3.21 16.73
C ARG A 97 -9.75 4.46 16.10
N GLY A 98 -10.30 4.36 14.90
CA GLY A 98 -10.86 5.52 14.17
C GLY A 98 -9.82 6.35 13.43
N GLN A 99 -8.58 5.87 13.27
CA GLN A 99 -7.58 6.50 12.41
C GLN A 99 -8.07 6.64 10.96
N LYS A 100 -7.57 7.66 10.26
CA LYS A 100 -8.00 7.95 8.88
C LYS A 100 -7.33 7.06 7.83
N GLU A 101 -6.22 6.44 8.19
CA GLU A 101 -5.40 5.65 7.29
C GLU A 101 -4.62 4.57 8.03
N ILE A 102 -4.16 3.57 7.28
CA ILE A 102 -3.22 2.52 7.70
C ILE A 102 -2.03 2.51 6.73
N THR A 103 -0.91 2.00 7.21
CA THR A 103 0.33 1.86 6.43
C THR A 103 0.69 0.39 6.32
N LEU A 104 0.91 -0.07 5.10
CA LEU A 104 1.46 -1.38 4.75
C LEU A 104 2.93 -1.22 4.41
N TRP A 105 3.79 -2.10 4.91
CA TRP A 105 5.22 -2.13 4.62
C TRP A 105 5.51 -3.17 3.56
N TRP A 106 6.10 -2.76 2.45
CA TRP A 106 6.46 -3.61 1.30
C TRP A 106 7.96 -3.50 1.02
N ASP A 107 8.80 -3.39 2.06
CA ASP A 107 10.26 -3.32 1.95
C ASP A 107 10.96 -4.70 1.88
#